data_AF-A0A6N9V8F9-F1
#
_entry.id   AF-A0A6N9V8F9-F1
#
_cell.length_a   1.000
_cell.length_b   1.000
_cell.length_c   1.000
_cell.angle_alpha   90.00
_cell.angle_beta   90.00
_cell.angle_gamma   90.00
#
_symmetry.space_group_name_H-M   'P 1'
#
loop_
_entity.id
_entity.type
_entity.pdbx_description
1 polymer ?
#
loop_
_entity_poly.entity_id
_entity_poly.type
_entity_poly.pdbx_seq_one_letter_code
_entity_poly.pdbx_strand_id
1 'polypeptide(L)'
;MLRSVGQKRVTGSDEDPRVAELRTAVSRLRRELASLAFEFPDRPIAEEELAALDAIAVGGVPEIPGMRSSLLLIAGSIGSVSALAAPLRDVRNAVDLFGEPPRG
;
A
#
# COMPACT_ATOMS: atom_id res chain seq x y z
N MET A 1 12.81 37.10 -16.26
CA MET A 1 13.23 35.68 -16.33
C MET A 1 12.04 34.81 -15.96
N LEU A 2 11.58 33.99 -16.90
CA LEU A 2 10.50 33.04 -16.69
C LEU A 2 11.02 31.85 -15.88
N ARG A 3 10.46 31.59 -14.69
CA ARG A 3 10.58 30.28 -14.04
C ARG A 3 9.18 29.71 -13.83
N SER A 4 8.94 28.69 -14.64
CA SER A 4 7.78 27.84 -14.69
C SER A 4 7.66 26.95 -13.46
N VAL A 5 6.41 26.63 -13.14
CA VAL A 5 5.93 25.36 -12.54
C VAL A 5 6.27 25.10 -11.07
N GLY A 6 5.29 25.44 -10.24
CA GLY A 6 4.84 24.55 -9.19
C GLY A 6 3.33 24.37 -9.38
N GLN A 7 2.91 23.39 -10.17
CA GLN A 7 1.50 22.99 -10.24
C GLN A 7 1.08 22.50 -8.86
N LYS A 8 0.58 23.43 -8.05
CA LYS A 8 -0.18 23.13 -6.84
C LYS A 8 -1.55 22.64 -7.29
N ARG A 9 -1.65 21.37 -7.70
CA ARG A 9 -2.95 20.67 -7.65
C ARG A 9 -3.16 20.26 -6.20
N VAL A 10 -3.64 21.22 -5.42
CA VAL A 10 -4.36 20.94 -4.18
C VAL A 10 -5.73 20.42 -4.58
N THR A 11 -5.86 19.10 -4.53
CA THR A 11 -7.10 18.47 -4.06
C THR A 11 -6.82 18.25 -2.56
N GLY A 12 -7.27 19.10 -1.65
CA GLY A 12 -8.67 19.06 -1.25
C GLY A 12 -8.99 17.85 -0.35
N SER A 13 -8.01 17.28 0.36
CA SER A 13 -8.26 16.32 1.44
C SER A 13 -7.23 16.54 2.55
N ASP A 14 -7.68 16.61 3.80
CA ASP A 14 -6.87 16.55 5.03
C ASP A 14 -6.20 15.16 5.22
N GLU A 15 -6.12 14.37 4.14
CA GLU A 15 -5.60 13.01 4.13
C GLU A 15 -4.08 13.06 4.04
N ASP A 16 -3.41 12.38 4.98
CA ASP A 16 -1.97 12.22 5.00
C ASP A 16 -1.47 11.66 3.65
N PRO A 17 -0.48 12.27 2.98
CA PRO A 17 0.03 11.80 1.70
C PRO A 17 0.53 10.34 1.74
N ARG A 18 1.01 9.87 2.90
CA ARG A 18 1.43 8.47 3.11
C ARG A 18 0.24 7.52 3.01
N VAL A 19 -0.92 7.93 3.51
CA VAL A 19 -2.17 7.17 3.40
C VAL A 19 -2.60 7.10 1.94
N ALA A 20 -2.60 8.22 1.21
CA ALA A 20 -2.95 8.24 -0.20
C ALA A 20 -2.04 7.34 -1.07
N GLU A 21 -0.73 7.33 -0.78
CA GLU A 21 0.24 6.48 -1.47
C GLU A 21 -0.01 4.99 -1.19
N LEU A 22 -0.22 4.63 0.07
CA LEU A 22 -0.55 3.25 0.44
C LEU A 22 -1.86 2.77 -0.21
N ARG A 23 -2.91 3.59 -0.20
CA ARG A 23 -4.19 3.27 -0.85
C ARG A 23 -4.03 3.01 -2.34
N THR A 24 -3.17 3.79 -2.99
CA THR A 24 -2.84 3.61 -4.41
C THR A 24 -2.13 2.27 -4.64
N ALA A 25 -1.12 1.95 -3.83
CA ALA A 25 -0.38 0.69 -3.92
C ALA A 25 -1.27 -0.53 -3.65
N VAL A 26 -2.11 -0.48 -2.60
CA VAL A 26 -3.08 -1.53 -2.26
C VAL A 26 -4.08 -1.72 -3.39
N SER A 27 -4.63 -0.63 -3.95
CA SER A 27 -5.57 -0.69 -5.07
C SER A 27 -4.94 -1.34 -6.30
N ARG A 28 -3.66 -1.06 -6.58
CA ARG A 28 -2.92 -1.71 -7.66
C ARG A 28 -2.77 -3.21 -7.41
N LEU A 29 -2.29 -3.61 -6.22
CA LEU A 29 -2.10 -5.02 -5.88
C LEU A 29 -3.42 -5.81 -5.96
N ARG A 30 -4.54 -5.24 -5.50
CA ARG A 30 -5.86 -5.86 -5.61
C ARG A 30 -6.29 -6.07 -7.07
N ARG A 31 -5.98 -5.13 -7.97
CA ARG A 31 -6.26 -5.29 -9.41
C ARG A 31 -5.43 -6.41 -10.03
N GLU A 32 -4.15 -6.47 -9.68
CA GLU A 32 -3.26 -7.53 -10.17
C GLU A 32 -3.72 -8.91 -9.65
N LEU A 33 -4.09 -9.02 -8.37
CA LEU A 33 -4.72 -10.22 -7.79
C LEU A 33 -6.00 -10.62 -8.55
N ALA A 34 -6.87 -9.66 -8.84
CA ALA A 34 -8.10 -9.91 -9.59
C ALA A 34 -7.86 -10.33 -11.06
N SER A 35 -6.70 -9.99 -11.62
CA SER A 35 -6.32 -10.33 -13.00
C SER A 35 -5.67 -11.72 -13.13
N LEU A 36 -5.31 -12.35 -12.01
CA LEU A 36 -4.71 -13.68 -12.03
C LEU A 36 -5.70 -14.70 -12.59
N ALA A 37 -5.29 -15.41 -13.65
CA ALA A 37 -6.08 -16.47 -14.26
C ALA A 37 -6.14 -17.75 -13.40
N PHE A 38 -5.28 -17.87 -12.37
CA PHE A 38 -5.23 -19.02 -11.47
C PHE A 38 -5.55 -18.59 -10.04
N GLU A 39 -6.25 -19.45 -9.31
CA GLU A 39 -6.56 -19.27 -7.89
C GLU A 39 -5.53 -19.99 -7.02
N PHE A 40 -5.03 -19.30 -6.00
CA PHE A 40 -4.19 -19.89 -4.95
C PHE A 40 -4.97 -19.97 -3.63
N PRO A 41 -4.71 -21.00 -2.79
CA PRO A 41 -5.51 -21.28 -1.58
C PRO A 41 -5.63 -20.09 -0.63
N ASP A 42 -4.54 -19.34 -0.47
CA ASP A 42 -4.46 -18.24 0.49
C ASP A 42 -4.85 -16.88 -0.11
N ARG A 43 -5.44 -16.86 -1.31
CA ARG A 43 -5.90 -15.61 -1.95
C ARG A 43 -6.91 -14.84 -1.10
N PRO A 44 -7.95 -15.46 -0.49
CA PRO A 44 -8.89 -14.75 0.36
C PRO A 44 -8.19 -14.09 1.57
N ILE A 45 -7.19 -14.77 2.14
CA ILE A 45 -6.40 -14.25 3.27
C ILE A 45 -5.61 -13.00 2.84
N ALA A 46 -4.96 -13.05 1.67
CA ALA A 46 -4.24 -11.90 1.13
C ALA A 46 -5.18 -10.69 0.86
N GLU A 47 -6.38 -10.94 0.35
CA GLU A 47 -7.38 -9.88 0.10
C GLU A 47 -7.94 -9.27 1.40
N GLU A 48 -8.17 -10.09 2.43
CA GLU A 48 -8.60 -9.66 3.76
C GLU A 48 -7.53 -8.80 4.45
N GLU A 49 -6.28 -9.26 4.45
CA GLU A 49 -5.17 -8.51 5.03
C GLU A 49 -4.90 -7.19 4.28
N LEU A 50 -5.14 -7.14 2.96
CA LEU A 50 -5.08 -5.87 2.22
C LEU A 50 -6.18 -4.89 2.66
N ALA A 51 -7.37 -5.38 3.00
CA ALA A 51 -8.43 -4.55 3.56
C ALA A 51 -8.10 -4.10 4.99
N ALA A 52 -7.50 -4.96 5.81
CA ALA A 52 -7.04 -4.62 7.14
C ALA A 52 -5.92 -3.56 7.11
N LEU A 53 -4.96 -3.69 6.20
CA LEU A 53 -3.88 -2.72 6.01
C LEU A 53 -4.41 -1.34 5.60
N ASP A 54 -5.42 -1.31 4.70
CA ASP A 54 -6.12 -0.08 4.33
C ASP A 54 -6.80 0.55 5.56
N ALA A 55 -7.54 -0.25 6.33
CA ALA A 55 -8.24 0.20 7.53
C ALA A 55 -7.29 0.80 8.60
N ILE A 56 -6.15 0.16 8.85
CA ILE A 56 -5.12 0.66 9.79
C ILE A 56 -4.61 2.03 9.34
N ALA A 57 -4.41 2.23 8.05
CA ALA A 57 -3.88 3.48 7.52
C ALA A 57 -4.86 4.65 7.64
N VAL A 58 -6.16 4.41 7.44
CA VAL A 58 -7.21 5.44 7.62
C VAL A 58 -7.60 5.68 9.09
N GLY A 59 -7.21 4.80 10.02
CA GLY A 59 -7.56 4.85 11.44
C GLY A 59 -6.96 6.02 12.25
N GLY A 60 -6.21 6.93 11.62
CA GLY A 60 -5.75 8.19 12.21
C GLY A 60 -4.38 8.14 12.89
N VAL A 61 -3.99 7.02 13.51
CA VAL A 61 -2.61 6.79 14.00
C VAL A 61 -2.15 5.40 13.55
N PRO A 62 -1.54 5.28 12.35
CA PRO A 62 -1.09 4.00 11.83
C PRO A 62 0.00 3.40 12.71
N GLU A 63 -0.25 2.22 13.29
CA GLU A 63 0.74 1.50 14.09
C GLU A 63 1.68 0.69 13.18
N ILE A 64 2.95 1.13 13.09
CA ILE A 64 3.97 0.50 12.23
C ILE A 64 4.13 -1.00 12.48
N PRO A 65 4.16 -1.51 13.72
CA PRO A 65 4.24 -2.95 13.96
C PRO A 65 3.04 -3.71 13.37
N GLY A 66 1.83 -3.15 13.47
CA GLY A 66 0.62 -3.73 12.89
C GLY A 66 0.67 -3.76 11.36
N MET A 67 1.06 -2.66 10.73
CA MET A 67 1.21 -2.58 9.26
C MET A 67 2.27 -3.56 8.74
N ARG A 68 3.38 -3.71 9.46
CA ARG A 68 4.43 -4.69 9.11
C ARG A 68 3.96 -6.12 9.30
N SER A 69 3.17 -6.40 10.33
CA SER A 69 2.57 -7.71 10.55
C SER A 69 1.63 -8.10 9.40
N SER A 70 0.70 -7.23 9.02
CA SER A 70 -0.18 -7.47 7.85
C SER A 70 0.61 -7.62 6.55
N LEU A 71 1.66 -6.81 6.32
CA LEU A 71 2.53 -6.97 5.15
C LEU A 71 3.18 -8.36 5.07
N LEU A 72 3.63 -8.90 6.21
CA LEU A 72 4.21 -10.24 6.28
C LEU A 72 3.18 -11.33 5.98
N LEU A 73 1.95 -11.18 6.48
CA LEU A 73 0.85 -12.10 6.18
C LEU A 73 0.49 -12.08 4.69
N ILE A 74 0.35 -10.88 4.10
CA ILE A 74 0.11 -10.72 2.65
C ILE A 74 1.22 -11.41 1.84
N ALA A 75 2.49 -11.19 2.19
CA ALA A 75 3.62 -11.79 1.49
C ALA A 75 3.65 -13.32 1.64
N GLY A 76 3.33 -13.85 2.83
CA GLY A 76 3.23 -15.28 3.08
C GLY A 76 2.09 -15.94 2.30
N SER A 77 0.93 -15.30 2.24
CA SER A 77 -0.25 -15.78 1.52
C SER A 77 -0.09 -15.72 -0.01
N ILE A 78 0.60 -14.71 -0.54
CA ILE A 78 0.91 -14.61 -1.97
C ILE A 78 1.98 -15.63 -2.40
N GLY A 79 2.96 -15.91 -1.55
CA GLY A 79 4.07 -16.81 -1.88
C GLY A 79 4.97 -16.29 -3.03
N SER A 80 5.53 -17.21 -3.82
CA SER A 80 6.52 -16.90 -4.88
C SER A 80 5.93 -16.43 -6.22
N VAL A 81 4.70 -15.88 -6.23
CA VAL A 81 4.04 -15.43 -7.48
C VAL A 81 4.77 -14.20 -8.04
N SER A 82 5.64 -14.43 -9.02
CA SER A 82 6.52 -13.39 -9.56
C SER A 82 5.77 -12.21 -10.21
N ALA A 83 4.58 -12.45 -10.76
CA ALA A 83 3.71 -11.40 -11.30
C ALA A 83 3.30 -10.36 -10.25
N LEU A 84 3.24 -10.76 -8.97
CA LEU A 84 2.86 -9.89 -7.86
C LEU A 84 4.07 -9.25 -7.16
N ALA A 85 5.30 -9.57 -7.56
CA ALA A 85 6.50 -9.06 -6.89
C ALA A 85 6.60 -7.52 -6.96
N ALA A 86 6.32 -6.93 -8.12
CA ALA A 86 6.34 -5.49 -8.31
C ALA A 86 5.25 -4.75 -7.49
N PRO A 87 3.95 -5.08 -7.61
CA PRO A 87 2.92 -4.41 -6.82
C PRO A 87 3.07 -4.67 -5.31
N LEU A 88 3.57 -5.83 -4.88
CA LEU A 88 3.87 -6.10 -3.47
C LEU A 88 5.01 -5.24 -2.94
N ARG A 89 6.05 -4.99 -3.75
CA ARG A 89 7.13 -4.07 -3.39
C ARG A 89 6.64 -2.65 -3.22
N ASP A 90 5.70 -2.20 -4.07
CA ASP A 90 5.11 -0.87 -3.94
C ASP A 90 4.35 -0.70 -2.61
N VAL A 91 3.58 -1.72 -2.19
CA VAL A 91 2.89 -1.72 -0.88
C VAL A 91 3.90 -1.66 0.26
N ARG A 92 4.98 -2.44 0.19
CA ARG A 92 6.06 -2.39 1.19
C ARG A 92 6.67 -0.99 1.30
N ASN A 93 7.03 -0.39 0.18
CA ASN A 93 7.62 0.95 0.16
C ASN A 93 6.67 1.98 0.79
N ALA A 94 5.37 1.89 0.50
CA ALA A 94 4.37 2.77 1.09
C ALA A 94 4.24 2.57 2.61
N VAL A 95 4.31 1.33 3.12
CA VAL A 95 4.35 1.06 4.57
C VAL A 95 5.61 1.65 5.22
N ASP A 96 6.75 1.59 4.55
CA ASP A 96 8.02 2.13 5.08
C ASP A 96 7.97 3.65 5.29
N LEU A 97 7.14 4.40 4.54
CA LEU A 97 6.93 5.84 4.73
C LEU A 97 6.33 6.22 6.09
N PHE A 98 5.63 5.28 6.74
CA PHE A 98 5.10 5.52 8.08
C PHE A 98 6.19 5.36 9.15
N GLY A 99 7.25 4.59 8.88
CA GLY A 99 8.34 4.30 9.82
C GLY A 99 9.60 5.17 9.67
N GLU A 100 9.75 5.90 8.56
CA GLU A 100 10.85 6.85 8.39
C GLU A 100 10.54 8.14 9.20
N PRO A 101 11.42 8.60 10.11
CA PRO A 101 11.25 9.91 10.71
C PRO A 101 11.28 10.98 9.61
N PRO A 102 10.46 12.05 9.70
CA PRO A 102 10.48 13.11 8.71
C PRO A 102 11.91 13.65 8.62
N ARG A 103 12.58 13.42 7.49
CA ARG A 103 13.90 14.01 7.22
C ARG A 103 13.68 15.51 7.03
N GLY A 104 13.81 16.24 8.13
CA GLY A 104 13.91 17.70 8.18
C GLY A 104 15.25 18.18 7.63
#